data_AF-A0A920W0T8-F1
#
_entry.id   AF-A0A920W0T8-F1
#
_cell.length_a   1.000
_cell.length_b   1.000
_cell.length_c   1.000
_cell.angle_alpha   90.00
_cell.angle_beta   90.00
_cell.angle_gamma   90.00
#
_symmetry.space_group_name_H-M   'P 1'
#
loop_
_entity.id
_entity.type
_entity.pdbx_description
1 polymer ?
#
loop_
_entity_poly.entity_id
_entity_poly.type
_entity_poly.pdbx_seq_one_letter_code
_entity_poly.pdbx_strand_id
1 'polypeptide(L)'
;MEFDVVILGGGSAGYAAASSAQSHGAKVAIVEPGPRGGLCILRGCMPTKTILRSSDIISLMRRAEEFGLLPVEAGADLASINDRKNLLIREFTDYRVKQLKDPRFKLIQEKAEFISSNEVRVGTKTLKANSFIIATGSVITQYPIPGLKETGYVTSDEVLTMRIPPNRSLF
;
A
#
# COMPACT_ATOMS: atom_id res chain seq x y z
N MET A 1 -20.78 8.63 -18.37
CA MET A 1 -21.47 8.39 -17.08
C MET A 1 -21.24 9.60 -16.19
N GLU A 2 -22.22 10.05 -15.41
CA GLU A 2 -22.10 11.25 -14.57
C GLU A 2 -22.10 10.93 -13.08
N PHE A 3 -21.22 11.62 -12.35
CA PHE A 3 -20.96 11.50 -10.91
C PHE A 3 -20.77 12.88 -10.30
N ASP A 4 -21.01 13.02 -9.00
CA ASP A 4 -20.70 14.27 -8.30
C ASP A 4 -19.19 14.38 -8.10
N VAL A 5 -18.56 13.27 -7.68
CA VAL A 5 -17.12 13.19 -7.44
C VAL A 5 -16.55 11.90 -8.02
N VAL A 6 -15.46 12.03 -8.79
CA VAL A 6 -14.64 10.90 -9.25
C VAL A 6 -13.32 10.90 -8.49
N ILE A 7 -13.01 9.78 -7.83
CA ILE A 7 -11.76 9.57 -7.11
C ILE A 7 -10.81 8.74 -7.97
N LEU A 8 -9.62 9.26 -8.25
CA LEU A 8 -8.58 8.57 -9.03
C LEU A 8 -7.57 7.93 -8.07
N GLY A 9 -7.71 6.62 -7.84
CA GLY A 9 -6.92 5.83 -6.89
C GLY A 9 -7.76 5.36 -5.69
N GLY A 10 -7.65 4.08 -5.37
CA GLY A 10 -8.34 3.39 -4.28
C GLY A 10 -7.45 3.12 -3.05
N GLY A 11 -6.32 3.82 -2.95
CA GLY A 11 -5.44 3.80 -1.78
C GLY A 11 -6.05 4.47 -0.54
N SER A 12 -5.26 4.70 0.50
CA SER A 12 -5.75 5.28 1.77
C SER A 12 -6.46 6.62 1.60
N ALA A 13 -5.85 7.57 0.88
CA ALA A 13 -6.46 8.88 0.63
C ALA A 13 -7.74 8.77 -0.22
N GLY A 14 -7.70 7.97 -1.29
CA GLY A 14 -8.84 7.80 -2.18
C GLY A 14 -10.04 7.16 -1.50
N TYR A 15 -9.83 6.10 -0.72
CA TYR A 15 -10.91 5.48 0.04
C TYR A 15 -11.51 6.41 1.10
N ALA A 16 -10.66 7.17 1.81
CA ALA A 16 -11.12 8.16 2.79
C ALA A 16 -11.95 9.26 2.13
N ALA A 17 -11.47 9.81 1.01
CA ALA A 17 -12.17 10.83 0.24
C ALA A 17 -13.52 10.31 -0.30
N ALA A 18 -13.54 9.10 -0.87
CA ALA A 18 -14.76 8.47 -1.36
C ALA A 18 -15.79 8.29 -0.24
N SER A 19 -15.37 7.75 0.90
CA SER A 19 -16.25 7.53 2.06
C SER A 19 -16.79 8.84 2.62
N SER A 20 -15.95 9.88 2.70
CA SER A 20 -16.36 11.21 3.16
C SER A 20 -17.38 11.83 2.21
N ALA A 21 -17.13 11.83 0.90
CA ALA A 21 -18.06 12.37 -0.10
C ALA A 21 -19.39 11.62 -0.09
N GLN A 22 -19.36 10.28 -0.03
CA GLN A 22 -20.58 9.47 0.04
C GLN A 22 -21.37 9.71 1.33
N SER A 23 -20.71 9.94 2.48
CA SER A 23 -21.40 10.27 3.73
C SER A 23 -22.16 11.61 3.68
N HIS A 24 -21.82 12.49 2.74
CA HIS A 24 -22.53 13.74 2.45
C HIS A 24 -23.52 13.60 1.29
N GLY A 25 -23.83 12.37 0.85
CA GLY A 25 -24.83 12.09 -0.18
C GLY A 25 -24.34 12.17 -1.63
N ALA A 26 -23.04 12.39 -1.86
CA ALA A 26 -22.49 12.46 -3.21
C ALA A 26 -22.54 11.09 -3.92
N LYS A 27 -22.85 11.11 -5.21
CA LYS A 27 -22.69 9.95 -6.11
C LYS A 27 -21.23 9.82 -6.51
N VAL A 28 -20.55 8.83 -5.93
CA VAL A 28 -19.10 8.66 -6.05
C VAL A 28 -18.71 7.51 -6.99
N ALA A 29 -17.72 7.77 -7.86
CA ALA A 29 -16.96 6.74 -8.54
C ALA A 29 -15.54 6.65 -7.98
N ILE A 30 -15.00 5.44 -7.86
CA ILE A 30 -13.59 5.19 -7.55
C ILE A 30 -12.98 4.49 -8.76
N VAL A 31 -11.92 5.07 -9.32
CA VAL A 31 -11.15 4.49 -10.42
C VAL A 31 -9.84 3.93 -9.87
N GLU A 32 -9.66 2.62 -9.91
CA GLU A 32 -8.48 1.93 -9.36
C GLU A 32 -8.05 0.78 -10.29
N PRO A 33 -6.97 0.95 -11.09
CA PRO A 33 -6.49 -0.08 -12.01
C PRO A 33 -5.86 -1.29 -11.29
N GLY A 34 -5.51 -1.13 -10.01
CA GLY A 34 -4.83 -2.12 -9.18
C GLY A 34 -3.32 -1.84 -9.03
N PRO A 35 -2.65 -2.57 -8.12
CA PRO A 35 -3.22 -3.53 -7.17
C PRO A 35 -4.05 -2.84 -6.06
N ARG A 36 -5.20 -3.44 -5.73
CA ARG A 36 -6.15 -2.89 -4.75
C ARG A 36 -5.65 -3.07 -3.33
N GLY A 37 -5.83 -2.05 -2.48
CA GLY A 37 -5.25 -1.97 -1.14
C GLY A 37 -4.40 -0.71 -0.97
N GLY A 38 -3.78 -0.24 -2.06
CA GLY A 38 -2.89 0.91 -2.06
C GLY A 38 -1.54 0.63 -1.39
N LEU A 39 -0.62 1.59 -1.53
CA LEU A 39 0.77 1.44 -1.10
C LEU A 39 0.92 1.06 0.37
N CYS A 40 0.19 1.77 1.26
CA CYS A 40 0.30 1.59 2.71
C CYS A 40 0.08 0.14 3.17
N ILE A 41 -0.95 -0.52 2.62
CA ILE A 41 -1.28 -1.92 2.96
C ILE A 41 -0.32 -2.87 2.25
N LEU A 42 -0.10 -2.70 0.95
CA LEU A 42 0.57 -3.72 0.15
C LEU A 42 2.09 -3.75 0.34
N ARG A 43 2.72 -2.58 0.49
CA ARG A 43 4.17 -2.42 0.39
C ARG A 43 4.73 -1.22 1.17
N GLY A 44 3.98 -0.74 2.16
CA GLY A 44 4.32 0.45 2.93
C GLY A 44 4.27 0.23 4.44
N CYS A 45 3.46 1.01 5.13
CA CYS A 45 3.40 1.05 6.59
C CYS A 45 3.04 -0.31 7.21
N MET A 46 2.05 -1.03 6.66
CA MET A 46 1.59 -2.28 7.24
C MET A 46 2.67 -3.39 7.22
N PRO A 47 3.32 -3.69 6.07
CA PRO A 47 4.37 -4.71 6.05
C PRO A 47 5.61 -4.29 6.83
N THR A 48 6.03 -3.01 6.74
CA THR A 48 7.19 -2.50 7.49
C THR A 48 6.98 -2.62 9.00
N LYS A 49 5.83 -2.18 9.52
CA LYS A 49 5.53 -2.26 10.96
C LYS A 49 5.33 -3.69 11.45
N THR A 50 4.86 -4.59 10.59
CA THR A 50 4.77 -6.02 10.93
C THR A 50 6.14 -6.65 11.13
N ILE A 51 7.11 -6.35 10.24
CA ILE A 51 8.50 -6.80 10.35
C ILE A 51 9.18 -6.15 11.56
N LEU A 52 9.08 -4.82 11.70
CA LEU A 52 9.69 -4.07 12.80
C LEU A 52 9.21 -4.58 14.16
N ARG A 53 7.95 -5.01 14.29
CA ARG A 53 7.47 -5.59 15.53
C ARG A 53 8.22 -6.86 15.94
N SER A 54 8.65 -7.68 14.98
CA SER A 54 9.53 -8.83 15.28
C SER A 54 10.90 -8.37 15.76
N SER A 55 11.44 -7.29 15.20
CA SER A 55 12.69 -6.66 15.64
C SER A 55 12.59 -6.06 17.05
N ASP A 56 11.44 -5.48 17.42
CA ASP A 56 11.22 -4.98 18.78
C ASP A 56 11.20 -6.14 19.80
N ILE A 57 10.53 -7.24 19.45
CA ILE A 57 10.42 -8.42 20.31
C ILE A 57 11.80 -9.05 20.54
N ILE A 58 12.60 -9.28 19.48
CA ILE A 58 13.93 -9.86 19.64
C ILE A 58 14.87 -8.94 20.44
N SER A 59 14.72 -7.61 20.28
CA SER A 59 15.46 -6.62 21.07
C SER A 59 15.10 -6.70 22.56
N LEU A 60 13.81 -6.83 22.89
CA LEU A 60 13.35 -7.02 24.27
C LEU A 60 13.80 -8.35 24.86
N MET A 61 13.75 -9.45 24.09
CA MET A 61 14.23 -10.77 24.53
C MET A 61 15.71 -10.75 24.89
N ARG A 62 16.55 -10.06 24.10
CA ARG A 62 17.98 -9.91 24.39
C ARG A 62 18.26 -9.09 25.65
N ARG A 63 17.29 -8.30 26.11
CA ARG A 63 17.36 -7.45 27.30
C ARG A 63 16.65 -8.06 28.50
N ALA A 64 16.31 -9.36 28.45
CA ALA A 64 15.55 -10.05 29.49
C ALA A 64 16.15 -9.86 30.90
N GLU A 65 17.47 -9.90 31.02
CA GLU A 65 18.17 -9.74 32.31
C GLU A 65 17.98 -8.35 32.94
N GLU A 66 17.77 -7.29 32.14
CA GLU A 66 17.45 -5.95 32.67
C GLU A 66 16.13 -5.93 33.47
N PHE A 67 15.27 -6.92 33.23
CA PHE A 67 13.98 -7.09 33.90
C PHE A 67 14.01 -8.24 34.94
N GLY A 68 15.20 -8.75 35.28
CA GLY A 68 15.35 -9.86 36.24
C GLY A 68 14.90 -11.22 35.69
N LEU A 69 14.78 -11.37 34.37
CA LEU A 69 14.46 -12.63 33.71
C LEU A 69 15.75 -13.37 33.29
N LEU A 70 15.66 -14.70 33.14
CA LEU A 70 16.78 -15.50 32.66
C LEU A 70 17.14 -15.14 31.21
N PRO A 71 18.44 -15.19 30.84
CA PRO A 71 18.87 -14.91 29.48
C PRO A 71 18.31 -15.94 28.49
N VAL A 72 18.03 -15.48 27.27
CA VAL A 72 17.52 -16.31 26.16
C VAL A 72 18.35 -16.10 24.90
N GLU A 73 18.60 -17.18 24.16
CA GLU A 73 19.20 -17.07 22.83
C GLU A 73 18.11 -16.70 21.81
N ALA A 74 18.14 -15.46 21.35
CA ALA A 74 17.11 -14.92 20.47
C ALA A 74 17.60 -14.87 19.00
N GLY A 75 17.01 -15.71 18.16
CA GLY A 75 17.23 -15.77 16.70
C GLY A 75 16.04 -15.25 15.89
N ALA A 76 16.30 -14.85 14.64
CA ALA A 76 15.25 -14.42 13.70
C ALA A 76 15.28 -15.29 12.44
N ASP A 77 14.13 -15.89 12.11
CA ASP A 77 13.91 -16.49 10.80
C ASP A 77 13.13 -15.50 9.91
N LEU A 78 13.84 -14.88 8.97
CA LEU A 78 13.25 -13.88 8.08
C LEU A 78 12.20 -14.47 7.14
N ALA A 79 12.27 -15.76 6.82
CA ALA A 79 11.24 -16.44 6.03
C ALA A 79 9.93 -16.52 6.82
N SER A 80 9.96 -17.02 8.06
CA SER A 80 8.78 -17.09 8.93
C SER A 80 8.20 -15.70 9.25
N ILE A 81 9.06 -14.68 9.46
CA ILE A 81 8.61 -13.28 9.64
C ILE A 81 7.86 -12.79 8.41
N ASN A 82 8.37 -13.09 7.21
CA ASN A 82 7.71 -12.73 5.96
C ASN A 82 6.39 -13.46 5.75
N ASP A 83 6.30 -14.73 6.15
CA ASP A 83 5.05 -15.49 6.07
C ASP A 83 3.97 -14.91 6.96
N ARG A 84 4.30 -14.57 8.21
CA ARG A 84 3.40 -13.84 9.12
C ARG A 84 2.97 -12.50 8.53
N LYS A 85 3.91 -11.73 7.98
CA LYS A 85 3.63 -10.47 7.28
C LYS A 85 2.65 -10.67 6.13
N ASN A 86 2.91 -11.65 5.25
CA ASN A 86 2.06 -11.91 4.10
C ASN A 86 0.64 -12.32 4.50
N LEU A 87 0.47 -13.09 5.58
CA LEU A 87 -0.84 -13.44 6.12
C LEU A 87 -1.62 -12.18 6.53
N LEU A 88 -1.00 -11.30 7.32
CA LEU A 88 -1.63 -10.06 7.77
C LEU A 88 -1.95 -9.12 6.61
N ILE A 89 -1.04 -8.96 5.65
CA ILE A 89 -1.28 -8.11 4.48
C ILE A 89 -2.45 -8.62 3.64
N ARG A 90 -2.62 -9.94 3.49
CA ARG A 90 -3.78 -10.51 2.81
C ARG A 90 -5.08 -10.13 3.51
N GLU A 91 -5.15 -10.30 4.83
CA GLU A 91 -6.33 -9.94 5.63
C GLU A 91 -6.72 -8.46 5.45
N PHE A 92 -5.75 -7.54 5.59
CA PHE A 92 -5.99 -6.11 5.40
C PHE A 92 -6.37 -5.75 3.96
N THR A 93 -5.78 -6.44 2.99
CA THR A 93 -6.08 -6.24 1.56
C THR A 93 -7.49 -6.70 1.24
N ASP A 94 -7.89 -7.88 1.70
CA ASP A 94 -9.23 -8.44 1.49
C ASP A 94 -10.30 -7.54 2.13
N TYR A 95 -10.04 -7.05 3.34
CA TYR A 95 -10.90 -6.06 4.00
C TYR A 95 -11.05 -4.78 3.16
N ARG A 96 -9.96 -4.19 2.67
CA ARG A 96 -10.02 -2.99 1.83
C ARG A 96 -10.72 -3.26 0.49
N VAL A 97 -10.47 -4.40 -0.14
CA VAL A 97 -11.13 -4.77 -1.40
C VAL A 97 -12.64 -4.90 -1.20
N LYS A 98 -13.08 -5.50 -0.09
CA LYS A 98 -14.52 -5.56 0.27
C LYS A 98 -15.11 -4.17 0.41
N GLN A 99 -14.41 -3.27 1.11
CA GLN A 99 -14.84 -1.87 1.28
C GLN A 99 -14.93 -1.09 -0.04
N LEU A 100 -14.00 -1.31 -0.97
CA LEU A 100 -14.01 -0.67 -2.29
C LEU A 100 -15.13 -1.18 -3.20
N LYS A 101 -15.57 -2.43 -2.99
CA LYS A 101 -16.68 -3.06 -3.73
C LYS A 101 -18.05 -2.77 -3.13
N ASP A 102 -18.12 -1.98 -2.06
CA ASP A 102 -19.37 -1.58 -1.44
C ASP A 102 -20.29 -0.90 -2.49
N PRO A 103 -21.56 -1.32 -2.64
CA PRO A 103 -22.49 -0.76 -3.62
C PRO A 103 -22.70 0.76 -3.52
N ARG A 104 -22.36 1.38 -2.38
CA ARG A 104 -22.40 2.85 -2.23
C ARG A 104 -21.41 3.59 -3.13
N PHE A 105 -20.43 2.89 -3.71
CA PHE A 105 -19.49 3.42 -4.69
C PHE A 105 -19.64 2.71 -6.03
N LYS A 106 -19.35 3.42 -7.12
CA LYS A 106 -19.06 2.77 -8.40
C LYS A 106 -17.55 2.52 -8.52
N LEU A 107 -17.12 1.29 -8.28
CA LEU A 107 -15.73 0.88 -8.56
C LEU A 107 -15.52 0.64 -10.05
N ILE A 108 -14.49 1.26 -10.62
CA ILE A 108 -14.05 1.12 -12.01
C ILE A 108 -12.60 0.68 -12.00
N GLN A 109 -12.33 -0.48 -12.61
CA GLN A 109 -11.02 -1.13 -12.56
C GLN A 109 -10.21 -0.88 -13.83
N GLU A 110 -9.97 0.39 -14.13
CA GLU A 110 -9.28 0.83 -15.33
C GLU A 110 -8.30 1.96 -14.99
N LYS A 111 -7.38 2.27 -15.90
CA LYS A 111 -6.60 3.51 -15.81
C LYS A 111 -7.47 4.69 -16.26
N ALA A 112 -7.28 5.82 -15.59
CA ALA A 112 -7.91 7.08 -15.96
C ALA A 112 -6.91 8.03 -16.62
N GLU A 113 -7.39 8.80 -17.59
CA GLU A 113 -6.68 9.91 -18.21
C GLU A 113 -7.64 11.09 -18.35
N PHE A 114 -7.23 12.29 -17.95
CA PHE A 114 -8.02 13.50 -18.20
C PHE A 114 -8.04 13.80 -19.68
N ILE A 115 -9.24 14.01 -20.23
CA ILE A 115 -9.45 14.41 -21.62
C ILE A 115 -10.03 15.82 -21.73
N SER A 116 -10.49 16.38 -20.61
CA SER A 116 -10.89 17.77 -20.43
C SER A 116 -10.77 18.14 -18.95
N SER A 117 -11.18 19.36 -18.57
CA SER A 117 -11.22 19.80 -17.18
C SER A 117 -12.27 19.08 -16.32
N ASN A 118 -13.29 18.45 -16.93
CA ASN A 118 -14.39 17.81 -16.23
C ASN A 118 -14.67 16.36 -16.69
N GLU A 119 -13.83 15.80 -17.54
CA GLU A 119 -13.98 14.44 -18.07
C GLU A 119 -12.66 13.65 -18.01
N VAL A 120 -12.81 12.37 -17.64
CA VAL A 120 -11.74 11.38 -17.71
C VAL A 120 -12.16 10.21 -18.58
N ARG A 121 -11.22 9.72 -19.40
CA ARG A 121 -11.34 8.45 -20.12
C ARG A 121 -10.92 7.31 -19.20
N VAL A 122 -11.74 6.26 -19.14
CA VAL A 122 -11.47 5.01 -18.41
C VAL A 122 -11.78 3.81 -19.31
N GLY A 123 -10.75 3.15 -19.83
CA GLY A 123 -10.91 2.17 -20.91
C GLY A 123 -11.60 2.80 -22.12
N THR A 124 -12.75 2.22 -22.54
CA THR A 124 -13.57 2.72 -23.65
C THR A 124 -14.67 3.70 -23.23
N LYS A 125 -14.75 4.05 -21.94
CA LYS A 125 -15.82 4.88 -21.37
C LYS A 125 -15.29 6.27 -21.00
N THR A 126 -16.19 7.24 -21.00
CA THR A 126 -15.94 8.58 -20.44
C THR A 126 -16.77 8.78 -19.17
N LEU A 127 -16.11 9.26 -18.12
CA LEU A 127 -16.75 9.73 -16.90
C LEU A 127 -16.69 11.24 -16.87
N LYS A 128 -17.81 11.86 -16.52
CA LYS A 128 -17.91 13.29 -16.27
C LYS A 128 -18.25 13.52 -14.80
N ALA A 129 -17.64 14.52 -14.18
CA ALA A 129 -17.92 14.86 -12.79
C ALA A 129 -17.75 16.34 -12.50
N ASN A 130 -18.42 16.81 -11.44
CA ASN A 130 -18.28 18.17 -10.94
C ASN A 130 -16.94 18.38 -10.24
N SER A 131 -16.38 17.33 -9.65
CA SER A 131 -15.10 17.38 -8.95
C SER A 131 -14.32 16.07 -9.12
N PHE A 132 -12.99 16.21 -9.13
CA PHE A 132 -12.06 15.10 -9.19
C PHE A 132 -11.09 15.18 -8.02
N ILE A 133 -10.80 14.02 -7.40
CA ILE A 133 -9.76 13.90 -6.38
C ILE A 133 -8.67 12.98 -6.92
N ILE A 134 -7.47 13.52 -7.09
CA ILE A 134 -6.31 12.78 -7.57
C ILE A 134 -5.60 12.17 -6.35
N ALA A 135 -5.74 10.86 -6.18
CA ALA A 135 -5.20 10.08 -5.06
C ALA A 135 -4.40 8.86 -5.57
N THR A 136 -3.65 9.05 -6.65
CA THR A 136 -2.93 8.01 -7.40
C THR A 136 -1.71 7.44 -6.68
N GLY A 137 -1.30 8.06 -5.56
CA GLY A 137 -0.15 7.63 -4.77
C GLY A 137 1.18 7.94 -5.46
N SER A 138 2.20 7.17 -5.09
CA SER A 138 3.57 7.31 -5.61
C SER A 138 4.14 5.96 -6.04
N VAL A 139 5.23 6.04 -6.79
CA VAL A 139 6.03 4.89 -7.24
C VAL A 139 7.50 5.16 -6.90
N ILE A 140 8.30 4.10 -6.89
CA ILE A 140 9.75 4.21 -6.65
C ILE A 140 10.38 5.06 -7.75
N THR A 141 11.16 6.07 -7.35
CA THR A 141 11.95 6.90 -8.26
C THR A 141 13.19 6.16 -8.70
N GLN A 142 13.53 6.23 -9.99
CA GLN A 142 14.82 5.79 -10.49
C GLN A 142 15.80 6.96 -10.46
N TYR A 143 16.93 6.78 -9.78
CA TYR A 143 17.97 7.79 -9.70
C TYR A 143 19.00 7.58 -10.82
N PRO A 144 19.31 8.61 -11.64
CA PRO A 144 20.25 8.51 -12.75
C PRO A 144 21.70 8.62 -12.26
N ILE A 145 22.09 7.77 -11.32
CA ILE A 145 23.46 7.71 -10.80
C ILE A 145 24.25 6.73 -11.68
N PRO A 146 25.35 7.17 -12.35
CA PRO A 146 26.18 6.28 -13.15
C PRO A 146 26.66 5.06 -12.34
N GLY A 147 26.46 3.86 -12.87
CA GLY A 147 26.88 2.61 -12.21
C GLY A 147 25.86 2.02 -11.23
N LEU A 148 24.84 2.77 -10.78
CA LEU A 148 23.90 2.28 -9.75
C LEU A 148 23.04 1.12 -10.24
N LYS A 149 22.61 1.14 -11.51
CA LYS A 149 21.80 0.06 -12.06
C LYS A 149 22.65 -1.20 -12.24
N GLU A 150 23.90 -1.01 -12.65
CA GLU A 150 24.87 -2.06 -12.92
C GLU A 150 25.34 -2.78 -11.65
N THR A 151 25.42 -2.06 -10.52
CA THR A 151 25.79 -2.66 -9.23
C THR A 151 24.71 -3.60 -8.69
N GLY A 152 23.48 -3.46 -9.17
CA GLY A 152 22.29 -4.00 -8.54
C GLY A 152 21.95 -3.22 -7.27
N TYR A 153 20.67 -2.97 -7.06
CA TYR A 153 20.16 -2.39 -5.81
C TYR A 153 18.82 -3.04 -5.49
N VAL A 154 18.45 -2.98 -4.21
CA VAL A 154 17.13 -3.38 -3.74
C VAL A 154 16.33 -2.14 -3.36
N THR A 155 15.07 -2.14 -3.74
CA THR A 155 14.10 -1.10 -3.45
C THR A 155 13.36 -1.38 -2.14
N SER A 156 12.60 -0.40 -1.66
CA SER A 156 11.68 -0.60 -0.54
C SER A 156 10.72 -1.77 -0.78
N ASP A 157 10.28 -1.97 -2.02
CA ASP A 157 9.34 -3.02 -2.37
C ASP A 157 10.01 -4.40 -2.28
N GLU A 158 11.24 -4.53 -2.76
CA GLU A 158 11.99 -5.79 -2.77
C GLU A 158 12.43 -6.20 -1.37
N VAL A 159 12.92 -5.26 -0.55
CA VAL A 159 13.34 -5.52 0.85
C VAL A 159 12.21 -6.15 1.66
N LEU A 160 10.95 -5.74 1.41
CA LEU A 160 9.77 -6.27 2.10
C LEU A 160 9.37 -7.69 1.69
N THR A 161 10.10 -8.31 0.77
CA THR A 161 9.87 -9.67 0.29
C THR A 161 11.06 -10.60 0.51
N MET A 162 12.20 -10.05 0.95
CA MET A 162 13.42 -10.81 1.21
C MET A 162 13.18 -11.88 2.28
N ARG A 163 13.55 -13.12 1.99
CA ARG A 163 13.46 -14.25 2.94
C ARG A 163 14.76 -14.59 3.64
N ILE A 164 15.88 -14.12 3.10
CA ILE A 164 17.21 -14.33 3.66
C ILE A 164 17.80 -12.94 3.93
N PRO A 165 18.26 -12.64 5.15
CA PRO A 165 18.86 -11.35 5.45
C PRO A 165 20.21 -11.24 4.70
N PRO A 166 20.57 -10.05 4.20
CA PRO A 166 21.89 -9.86 3.63
C PRO A 166 22.93 -9.90 4.76
N ASN A 167 24.16 -10.34 4.43
CA ASN A 167 25.26 -10.31 5.39
C ASN A 167 25.64 -8.87 5.80
N ARG A 168 25.49 -7.92 4.86
CA ARG A 168 25.73 -6.48 5.03
C ARG A 168 24.78 -5.71 4.11
N SER A 169 24.33 -4.54 4.54
CA SER A 169 23.52 -3.64 3.73
C SER A 169 24.09 -2.21 3.81
N LEU A 170 23.96 -1.49 2.71
CA LEU A 170 24.21 -0.05 2.62
C LEU A 170 22.86 0.61 2.29
N PHE A 171 22.50 1.66 3.03
CA PHE A 171 21.28 2.44 2.84
C PHE A 171 21.63 3.85 2.37
#